data_AF-A0A2E3A3W6-F1
#
_entry.id   AF-A0A2E3A3W6-F1
#
_cell.length_a   1.000
_cell.length_b   1.000
_cell.length_c   1.000
_cell.angle_alpha   90.00
_cell.angle_beta   90.00
_cell.angle_gamma   90.00
#
_symmetry.space_group_name_H-M   'P 1'
#
loop_
_entity.id
_entity.type
_entity.pdbx_description
1 polymer ?
#
loop_
_entity_poly.entity_id
_entity_poly.type
_entity_poly.pdbx_seq_one_letter_code
_entity_poly.pdbx_strand_id
1 'polypeptide(L)'
;MAIKLFVQKGGEEPRELDFEGPVVLIGRGETNDLVVDDVRSSRKHCSVSETPQGAVLEDLGSSNGTSYNGEPVKRTLLESWRQVRDWFYQLLL
;
A
#
# COMPACT_ATOMS: atom_id res chain seq x y z
N MET A 1 -16.66 -3.47 -3.20
CA MET A 1 -15.83 -3.30 -4.41
C MET A 1 -14.48 -3.92 -4.11
N ALA A 2 -13.76 -4.42 -5.13
CA ALA A 2 -12.43 -5.01 -4.94
C ALA A 2 -11.37 -3.91 -5.06
N ILE A 3 -10.52 -3.76 -4.04
CA ILE A 3 -9.37 -2.85 -4.09
C ILE A 3 -8.25 -3.63 -4.78
N LYS A 4 -7.74 -3.08 -5.89
CA LYS A 4 -6.55 -3.59 -6.58
C LYS A 4 -5.34 -2.78 -6.15
N LEU A 5 -4.38 -3.42 -5.49
CA LEU A 5 -3.09 -2.81 -5.17
C LEU A 5 -1.98 -3.52 -5.96
N PHE A 6 -1.06 -2.71 -6.49
CA PHE A 6 0.21 -3.20 -7.04
C PHE A 6 1.29 -2.96 -6.01
N VAL A 7 1.92 -4.04 -5.55
CA VAL A 7 3.05 -3.95 -4.62
C VAL A 7 4.29 -4.43 -5.32
N GLN A 8 5.33 -3.59 -5.32
CA GLN A 8 6.60 -3.88 -5.94
C GLN A 8 7.71 -3.81 -4.89
N LYS A 9 8.34 -4.95 -4.63
CA LYS A 9 9.62 -5.03 -3.94
C LYS A 9 10.73 -4.74 -4.95
N GLY A 10 11.74 -3.96 -4.58
CA GLY A 10 12.81 -3.57 -5.50
C GLY A 10 13.44 -4.78 -6.21
N GLY A 11 13.29 -4.84 -7.55
CA GLY A 11 13.78 -5.94 -8.38
C GLY A 11 12.80 -7.10 -8.61
N GLU A 12 11.62 -7.07 -8.01
CA GLU A 12 10.52 -8.02 -8.29
C GLU A 12 9.48 -7.40 -9.23
N GLU A 13 8.76 -8.27 -9.96
CA GLU A 13 7.59 -7.89 -10.72
C GLU A 13 6.48 -7.40 -9.76
N PRO A 14 5.75 -6.32 -10.11
CA PRO A 14 4.61 -5.86 -9.33
C PRO A 14 3.59 -6.99 -9.16
N ARG A 15 3.14 -7.23 -7.94
CA ARG A 15 2.05 -8.17 -7.67
C ARG A 15 0.75 -7.43 -7.53
N GLU A 16 -0.23 -7.83 -8.33
CA GLU A 16 -1.61 -7.36 -8.19
C GLU A 16 -2.32 -8.19 -7.12
N LEU A 17 -2.95 -7.50 -6.18
CA LEU A 17 -3.71 -8.14 -5.11
C LEU A 17 -5.11 -7.52 -5.05
N ASP A 18 -6.11 -8.41 -5.13
CA ASP A 18 -7.50 -8.09 -4.90
C ASP A 18 -7.81 -8.28 -3.41
N PHE A 19 -8.30 -7.23 -2.76
CA PHE A 19 -8.74 -7.31 -1.36
C PHE A 19 -10.24 -7.16 -1.24
N GLU A 20 -10.81 -7.94 -0.33
CA GLU A 20 -12.21 -7.86 0.08
C GLU A 20 -12.30 -7.20 1.46
N GLY A 21 -12.66 -5.91 1.49
CA GLY A 21 -12.88 -5.21 2.75
C GLY A 21 -12.75 -3.69 2.63
N PRO A 22 -13.28 -2.94 3.61
CA PRO A 22 -13.17 -1.47 3.63
C PRO A 22 -11.75 -0.99 3.96
N VAL A 23 -10.91 -1.84 4.54
CA VAL A 23 -9.54 -1.55 4.96
C VAL A 23 -8.66 -2.77 4.66
N VAL A 24 -7.47 -2.52 4.14
CA VAL A 24 -6.40 -3.48 3.87
C VAL A 24 -5.21 -3.13 4.75
N LEU A 25 -4.74 -4.07 5.56
CA LEU A 25 -3.55 -3.94 6.38
C LEU A 25 -2.34 -4.50 5.64
N ILE A 26 -1.22 -3.77 5.72
CA ILE A 26 0.02 -4.11 5.03
C ILE A 26 1.18 -4.10 6.02
N GLY A 27 2.05 -5.12 5.95
CA GLY A 27 3.27 -5.19 6.74
C GLY A 27 3.78 -6.62 6.88
N ARG A 28 4.90 -6.84 7.57
CA ARG A 28 5.53 -8.17 7.67
C ARG A 28 4.86 -9.15 8.64
N GLY A 29 3.85 -8.71 9.38
CA GLY A 29 3.13 -9.58 10.31
C GLY A 29 2.17 -10.49 9.55
N GLU A 30 2.12 -11.78 9.92
CA GLU A 30 1.26 -12.77 9.27
C GLU A 30 -0.24 -12.49 9.42
N THR A 31 -0.62 -11.57 10.31
CA THR A 31 -2.00 -11.17 10.55
C THR A 31 -2.49 -10.07 9.59
N ASN A 32 -1.66 -9.57 8.69
CA ASN A 32 -2.04 -8.54 7.73
C ASN A 32 -2.65 -9.17 6.49
N ASP A 33 -3.53 -8.42 5.82
CA ASP A 33 -4.11 -8.82 4.53
C ASP A 33 -3.01 -8.95 3.46
N LEU A 34 -2.04 -8.03 3.49
CA LEU A 34 -0.81 -8.12 2.72
C LEU A 34 0.42 -8.32 3.61
N VAL A 35 0.92 -9.55 3.60
CA VAL A 35 2.19 -9.90 4.24
C VAL A 35 3.34 -9.52 3.32
N VAL A 36 4.17 -8.58 3.78
CA VAL A 36 5.39 -8.16 3.09
C VAL A 36 6.57 -8.89 3.69
N ASP A 37 7.25 -9.71 2.90
CA ASP A 37 8.48 -10.39 3.31
C ASP A 37 9.69 -9.45 3.21
N ASP A 38 9.71 -8.45 4.10
CA ASP A 38 10.80 -7.51 4.28
C ASP A 38 11.03 -7.24 5.79
N VAL A 39 12.27 -7.49 6.23
CA VAL A 39 12.71 -7.23 7.61
C VAL A 39 12.65 -5.74 7.98
N ARG A 40 12.73 -4.84 7.00
CA ARG A 40 12.63 -3.39 7.16
C ARG A 40 11.19 -2.94 7.36
N SER A 41 10.21 -3.70 6.89
CA SER A 41 8.82 -3.37 7.10
C SER A 41 8.36 -3.69 8.53
N SER A 42 7.48 -2.85 9.06
CA SER A 42 6.90 -3.08 10.39
C SER A 42 5.86 -4.21 10.37
N ARG A 43 5.63 -4.85 11.52
CA ARG A 43 4.62 -5.92 11.63
C ARG A 43 3.22 -5.44 11.25
N LYS A 44 2.89 -4.19 11.56
CA LYS A 44 1.76 -3.43 11.02
C LYS A 44 2.38 -2.15 10.48
N HIS A 45 2.51 -2.04 9.16
CA HIS A 45 3.27 -0.95 8.54
C HIS A 45 2.33 0.17 8.13
N CYS A 46 1.40 -0.11 7.22
CA CYS A 46 0.45 0.86 6.72
C CYS A 46 -0.90 0.18 6.48
N SER A 47 -1.92 0.99 6.18
CA SER A 47 -3.22 0.52 5.74
C SER A 47 -3.70 1.30 4.53
N VAL A 48 -4.53 0.67 3.72
CA VAL A 48 -5.29 1.32 2.64
C VAL A 48 -6.76 1.16 2.94
N SER A 49 -7.52 2.25 2.96
CA SER A 49 -8.96 2.24 3.23
C SER A 49 -9.74 2.91 2.11
N GLU A 50 -10.90 2.35 1.76
CA GLU A 50 -11.83 3.03 0.85
C GLU A 50 -12.65 4.08 1.59
N THR A 51 -12.68 5.30 1.03
CA THR A 51 -13.51 6.39 1.51
C THR A 51 -14.39 6.92 0.37
N PRO A 52 -15.45 7.69 0.66
CA PRO A 52 -16.25 8.34 -0.39
C PRO A 52 -15.44 9.24 -1.34
N GLN A 53 -14.25 9.69 -0.91
CA GLN A 53 -13.34 10.53 -1.68
C GLN A 53 -12.33 9.72 -2.51
N GLY A 54 -12.21 8.41 -2.29
CA GLY A 54 -11.23 7.53 -2.91
C GLY A 54 -10.48 6.67 -1.90
N ALA A 55 -9.50 5.91 -2.36
CA ALA A 55 -8.65 5.10 -1.49
C ALA A 55 -7.66 5.98 -0.73
N VAL A 56 -7.47 5.73 0.56
CA VAL A 56 -6.56 6.47 1.44
C VAL A 56 -5.49 5.53 1.95
N LEU A 57 -4.23 5.88 1.73
CA LEU A 57 -3.07 5.23 2.34
C LEU A 57 -2.73 5.92 3.67
N GLU A 58 -2.47 5.15 4.71
CA GLU A 58 -2.13 5.64 6.05
C GLU A 58 -1.00 4.82 6.68
N ASP A 59 0.07 5.49 7.11
CA ASP A 59 1.17 4.93 7.88
C ASP A 59 0.72 4.65 9.32
N LEU A 60 0.96 3.43 9.81
CA LEU A 60 0.53 2.98 11.15
C LEU A 60 1.63 3.15 12.21
N GLY A 61 2.53 4.12 12.02
CA GLY A 61 3.69 4.34 12.89
C GLY A 61 4.81 3.35 12.59
N SER A 62 5.07 3.10 11.31
CA SER A 62 6.12 2.17 10.92
C SER A 62 7.52 2.72 11.27
N SER A 63 8.48 1.80 11.42
CA SER A 63 9.85 2.16 11.77
C SER A 63 10.61 2.92 10.67
N ASN A 64 10.31 2.64 9.39
CA ASN A 64 10.99 3.25 8.25
C ASN A 64 10.14 4.28 7.50
N GLY A 65 8.90 4.49 7.94
CA GLY A 65 7.93 5.33 7.26
C GLY A 65 7.34 4.65 6.02
N THR A 66 6.22 5.19 5.57
CA THR A 66 5.57 4.82 4.32
C THR A 66 5.85 5.90 3.28
N SER A 67 6.20 5.53 2.05
CA SER A 67 6.35 6.49 0.95
C SER A 67 5.43 6.16 -0.23
N TYR A 68 4.83 7.19 -0.81
CA TYR A 68 4.01 7.12 -2.02
C TYR A 68 4.64 8.02 -3.09
N ASN A 69 5.00 7.45 -4.24
CA ASN A 69 5.65 8.17 -5.35
C ASN A 69 7.00 8.79 -5.00
N GLY A 70 7.76 8.11 -4.14
CA GLY A 70 9.05 8.58 -3.65
C GLY A 70 8.96 9.60 -2.51
N GLU A 71 7.75 10.08 -2.18
CA GLU A 71 7.55 11.06 -1.12
C GLU A 71 7.05 10.38 0.17
N PRO A 72 7.61 10.69 1.35
CA PRO A 72 7.16 10.14 2.61
C PRO A 72 5.76 10.67 2.98
N VAL A 73 4.86 9.77 3.36
CA VAL A 73 3.48 10.09 3.68
C VAL A 73 3.07 9.52 5.03
N LYS A 74 2.33 10.32 5.80
CA LYS A 74 1.59 9.85 6.99
C LYS A 74 0.21 9.36 6.61
N ARG A 75 -0.48 10.12 5.77
CA ARG A 75 -1.81 9.82 5.26
C ARG A 75 -2.01 10.56 3.95
N THR A 76 -2.43 9.88 2.89
CA THR A 76 -2.67 10.51 1.58
C THR A 76 -3.83 9.85 0.84
N LEU A 77 -4.52 10.62 0.03
CA LEU A 77 -5.48 10.07 -0.93
C LEU A 77 -4.68 9.49 -2.11
N LEU A 78 -4.95 8.25 -2.45
CA LEU A 78 -4.40 7.61 -3.64
C LEU A 78 -5.14 8.13 -4.86
N GLU A 79 -4.37 8.50 -5.88
CA GLU A 79 -4.94 8.97 -7.13
C GLU A 79 -5.66 7.80 -7.83
N SER A 80 -6.86 8.07 -8.37
CA SER A 80 -7.65 7.05 -9.04
C SER A 80 -6.90 6.50 -10.25
N TRP A 81 -6.69 5.18 -10.26
CA TRP A 81 -5.96 4.41 -11.27
C TRP A 81 -6.53 4.46 -12.69
N ARG A 82 -7.61 5.23 -12.94
CA ARG A 82 -8.45 5.08 -14.13
C ARG A 82 -7.85 5.61 -15.45
N GLN A 83 -6.61 6.12 -15.48
CA GLN A 83 -6.00 6.49 -16.75
C GLN A 83 -4.48 6.61 -16.77
N VAL A 84 -3.74 5.94 -15.88
CA VAL A 84 -2.28 6.01 -15.92
C VAL A 84 -1.75 4.80 -16.65
N ARG A 85 -1.80 4.87 -17.99
CA ARG A 85 -1.44 3.79 -18.91
C ARG A 85 0.05 3.42 -18.89
N ASP A 86 0.88 4.12 -18.11
CA ASP A 86 2.34 3.97 -18.09
C ASP A 86 3.04 4.49 -16.81
N TRP A 87 2.34 4.72 -15.68
CA TRP A 87 3.01 5.06 -14.41
C TRP A 87 2.61 4.11 -13.29
N PHE A 88 3.58 3.33 -12.85
CA PHE A 88 3.48 2.51 -11.65
C PHE A 88 3.77 3.41 -10.45
N TYR A 89 2.77 3.69 -9.62
CA TYR A 89 3.00 4.33 -8.34
C TYR A 89 3.67 3.34 -7.40
N GLN A 90 4.85 3.70 -6.88
CA GLN A 90 5.64 2.83 -6.02
C GLN A 90 5.32 3.11 -4.56
N LEU A 91 4.76 2.12 -3.87
CA LEU A 91 4.70 2.08 -2.41
C LEU A 91 6.02 1.50 -1.89
N LEU A 92 6.71 2.24 -1.04
CA LEU A 92 7.91 1.79 -0.34
C LEU A 92 7.63 1.74 1.17
N LEU A 93 8.03 0.62 1.79
CA LEU A 93 7.78 0.22 3.19
C LEU A 93 9.07 -0.23 3.89
#